data_AF-A0A9R1C9G4-F1
#
_entry.id   AF-A0A9R1C9G4-F1
#
_cell.length_a   1.000
_cell.length_b   1.000
_cell.length_c   1.000
_cell.angle_alpha   90.00
_cell.angle_beta   90.00
_cell.angle_gamma   90.00
#
_symmetry.space_group_name_H-M   'P 1'
#
loop_
_entity.id
_entity.type
_entity.pdbx_description
1 polymer ?
#
loop_
_entity_poly.entity_id
_entity_poly.type
_entity_poly.pdbx_seq_one_letter_code
_entity_poly.pdbx_strand_id
1 'polypeptide(L)'
;MLLLQYGSLTIQWLTIVIGGIFFATGLISFIIYLSTKKRLSASESITDSDGYRIQRPAPAFPIVGVGSMILGGILIFLPGSFVKGIVVVLALILVLGAINQLVSLARATKFASVPVLFWIFPLVTFGIGGFILVRPGETIDLVMKLIGWCMIFYGAVEGLDAWKIYSMRKAFEKNSANAQAAAEARARMQNPEDITDAEVVDDSNSHQTGEKI
;
A
#
# COMPACT_ATOMS: atom_id res chain seq x y z
N MET A 1 -4.01 31.23 -2.05
CA MET A 1 -3.39 30.95 -3.37
C MET A 1 -1.85 30.92 -3.37
N LEU A 2 -1.14 31.39 -2.33
CA LEU A 2 0.34 31.39 -2.36
C LEU A 2 1.00 30.00 -2.20
N LEU A 3 0.47 29.09 -1.36
CA LEU A 3 1.10 27.78 -1.11
C LEU A 3 1.20 26.84 -2.34
N LEU A 4 0.29 27.00 -3.31
CA LEU A 4 0.28 26.17 -4.53
C LEU A 4 1.32 26.60 -5.56
N GLN A 5 1.60 27.90 -5.66
CA GLN A 5 2.64 28.39 -6.58
C GLN A 5 4.03 27.93 -6.12
N TYR A 6 4.29 27.90 -4.81
CA TYR A 6 5.57 27.41 -4.27
C TYR A 6 5.80 25.93 -4.60
N GLY A 7 4.77 25.08 -4.51
CA GLY A 7 4.93 23.65 -4.81
C GLY A 7 5.45 23.37 -6.23
N SER A 8 4.94 24.10 -7.23
CA SER A 8 5.40 23.96 -8.62
C SER A 8 6.86 24.38 -8.79
N LEU A 9 7.20 25.53 -8.21
CA LEU A 9 8.55 26.07 -8.24
C LEU A 9 9.53 25.12 -7.53
N THR A 10 9.19 24.65 -6.33
CA THR A 10 10.05 23.74 -5.55
C THR A 10 10.37 22.45 -6.28
N ILE A 11 9.40 21.82 -6.95
CA ILE A 11 9.64 20.59 -7.71
C ILE A 11 10.55 20.83 -8.92
N GLN A 12 10.40 21.97 -9.59
CA GLN A 12 11.29 22.34 -10.69
C GLN A 12 12.72 22.55 -10.18
N TRP A 13 12.91 23.34 -9.13
CA TRP A 13 14.23 23.55 -8.52
C TRP A 13 14.85 22.26 -8.02
N LEU A 14 14.07 21.39 -7.38
CA LEU A 14 14.51 20.06 -6.94
C LEU A 14 14.97 19.20 -8.12
N THR A 15 14.19 19.16 -9.20
CA THR A 15 14.52 18.40 -10.42
C THR A 15 15.79 18.93 -11.08
N ILE A 16 15.97 20.25 -11.12
CA ILE A 16 17.18 20.90 -11.65
C ILE A 16 18.39 20.52 -10.80
N VAL A 17 18.29 20.58 -9.46
CA VAL A 17 19.38 20.22 -8.55
C VAL A 17 19.77 18.75 -8.70
N ILE A 18 18.79 17.85 -8.71
CA ILE A 18 19.02 16.40 -8.92
C ILE A 18 19.66 16.17 -10.31
N GLY A 19 19.17 16.86 -11.33
CA GLY A 19 19.73 16.82 -12.68
C GLY A 19 21.18 17.30 -12.72
N GLY A 20 21.50 18.39 -12.01
CA GLY A 20 22.85 18.91 -11.84
C GLY A 20 23.81 17.91 -11.20
N ILE A 21 23.37 17.24 -10.13
CA ILE A 21 24.16 16.21 -9.44
C ILE A 21 24.38 14.99 -10.33
N PHE A 22 23.35 14.53 -11.04
CA PHE A 22 23.45 13.43 -12.01
C PHE A 22 24.42 13.81 -13.15
N PHE A 23 24.27 14.99 -13.73
CA PHE A 23 25.13 15.48 -14.79
C PHE A 23 26.60 15.54 -14.35
N ALA A 24 26.88 16.07 -13.15
CA ALA A 24 28.23 16.11 -12.58
C ALA A 24 28.80 14.70 -12.38
N THR A 25 27.99 13.76 -11.87
CA THR A 25 28.39 12.35 -11.68
C THR A 25 28.72 11.67 -13.02
N GLY A 26 27.90 11.90 -14.05
CA GLY A 26 28.14 11.42 -15.41
C GLY A 26 29.40 12.02 -16.03
N LEU A 27 29.63 13.32 -15.81
CA LEU A 27 30.81 14.03 -16.32
C LEU A 27 32.11 13.51 -15.69
N ILE A 28 32.13 13.26 -14.38
CA ILE A 28 33.28 12.67 -13.68
C ILE A 28 33.61 11.29 -14.28
N SER A 29 32.59 10.44 -14.48
CA SER A 29 32.77 9.12 -15.08
C SER A 29 33.29 9.20 -16.52
N PHE A 30 32.86 10.21 -17.29
CA PHE A 30 33.34 10.45 -18.65
C PHE A 30 34.79 10.95 -18.68
N ILE A 31 35.17 11.85 -17.77
CA ILE A 31 36.55 12.37 -17.64
C ILE A 31 37.52 11.24 -17.26
N ILE A 32 37.12 10.34 -16.35
CA ILE A 32 37.93 9.16 -15.98
C ILE A 32 38.13 8.26 -17.20
N TYR A 33 37.09 8.02 -17.99
CA TYR A 33 37.19 7.22 -19.22
C TYR A 33 38.14 7.86 -20.24
N LEU A 34 38.02 9.17 -20.50
CA LEU A 34 38.94 9.89 -21.41
C LEU A 34 40.38 9.86 -20.90
N SER A 35 40.58 10.05 -19.60
CA SER A 35 41.91 10.03 -18.98
C SER A 35 42.55 8.64 -19.05
N THR A 36 41.76 7.59 -18.84
CA THR A 36 42.24 6.20 -18.94
C THR A 36 42.51 5.83 -20.40
N LYS A 37 41.65 6.24 -21.34
CA LYS A 37 41.87 6.06 -22.78
C LYS A 37 43.16 6.74 -23.23
N LYS A 38 43.40 8.00 -22.84
CA LYS A 38 44.65 8.73 -23.14
C LYS A 38 45.86 8.04 -22.51
N ARG A 39 45.76 7.56 -21.26
CA ARG A 39 46.84 6.84 -20.57
C ARG A 39 47.18 5.50 -21.23
N LEU A 40 46.21 4.79 -21.77
CA LEU A 40 46.44 3.53 -22.50
C LEU A 40 47.03 3.75 -23.89
N SER A 41 46.64 4.83 -24.59
CA SER A 41 47.26 5.20 -25.86
C SER A 41 48.66 5.80 -25.69
N ALA A 42 48.96 6.39 -24.53
CA ALA A 42 50.29 6.94 -24.20
C ALA A 42 51.21 5.92 -23.52
N SER A 43 50.68 4.88 -22.87
CA SER A 43 51.45 3.72 -22.42
C SER A 43 51.56 2.72 -23.57
N GLU A 44 52.43 3.04 -24.52
CA GLU A 44 53.09 2.01 -25.33
C GLU A 44 53.56 0.90 -24.38
N SER A 45 53.25 -0.35 -24.72
CA SER A 45 53.36 -1.52 -23.84
C SER A 45 54.64 -1.48 -23.01
N ILE A 46 54.51 -1.33 -21.70
CA ILE A 46 55.62 -1.55 -20.78
C ILE A 46 55.87 -3.06 -20.82
N THR A 47 56.82 -3.47 -21.67
CA THR A 47 57.41 -4.80 -21.64
C THR A 47 58.17 -4.89 -20.33
N ASP A 48 57.72 -5.75 -19.43
CA ASP A 48 58.47 -6.06 -18.22
C ASP A 48 59.85 -6.61 -18.63
N SER A 49 60.87 -6.47 -17.79
CA SER A 49 62.25 -6.91 -18.14
C SER A 49 62.37 -8.43 -18.39
N ASP A 50 61.31 -9.19 -18.06
CA ASP A 50 61.14 -10.63 -18.31
C ASP A 50 60.30 -10.97 -19.56
N GLY A 51 59.95 -10.01 -20.41
CA GLY A 51 59.27 -10.24 -21.69
C GLY A 51 57.76 -10.53 -21.60
N TYR A 52 57.15 -10.44 -20.41
CA TYR A 52 55.71 -10.57 -20.24
C TYR A 52 54.99 -9.24 -20.55
N ARG A 53 54.04 -9.29 -21.49
CA ARG A 53 53.17 -8.14 -21.83
C ARG A 53 52.10 -8.00 -20.74
N ILE A 54 52.29 -7.07 -19.81
CA ILE A 54 51.25 -6.70 -18.85
C ILE A 54 50.13 -5.97 -19.60
N GLN A 55 49.10 -6.74 -19.97
CA GLN A 55 47.90 -6.23 -20.62
C GLN A 55 47.10 -5.45 -19.58
N ARG A 56 47.29 -4.13 -19.52
CA ARG A 56 46.53 -3.27 -18.61
C ARG A 56 45.03 -3.39 -18.98
N PRO A 57 44.13 -3.67 -18.02
CA PRO A 57 42.71 -3.85 -18.31
C PRO A 57 42.17 -2.67 -19.12
N ALA A 58 41.49 -2.95 -20.24
CA ALA A 58 40.82 -1.91 -21.01
C ALA A 58 39.80 -1.19 -20.11
N PRO A 59 39.62 0.14 -20.26
CA PRO A 59 38.68 0.86 -19.43
C PRO A 59 37.28 0.38 -19.78
N ALA A 60 36.51 -0.08 -18.79
CA ALA A 60 35.11 -0.39 -18.99
C ALA A 60 34.40 0.85 -19.55
N PHE A 61 33.64 0.68 -20.63
CA PHE A 61 32.86 1.77 -21.20
C PHE A 61 31.87 2.27 -20.14
N PRO A 62 31.87 3.58 -19.81
CA PRO A 62 30.97 4.13 -18.80
C PRO A 62 29.56 4.30 -19.38
N ILE A 63 28.89 3.21 -19.71
CA ILE A 63 27.50 3.20 -20.21
C ILE A 63 26.59 3.93 -19.22
N VAL A 64 26.82 3.69 -17.92
CA VAL A 64 26.09 4.32 -16.81
C VAL A 64 26.43 5.82 -16.70
N GLY A 65 27.68 6.21 -16.98
CA GLY A 65 28.11 7.61 -16.97
C GLY A 65 27.49 8.42 -18.11
N VAL A 66 27.40 7.83 -19.30
CA VAL A 66 26.75 8.47 -20.47
C VAL A 66 25.24 8.61 -20.24
N GLY A 67 24.57 7.56 -19.76
CA GLY A 67 23.14 7.63 -19.43
C GLY A 67 22.83 8.66 -18.35
N SER A 68 23.67 8.74 -17.32
CA SER A 68 23.60 9.74 -16.26
C SER A 68 23.78 11.17 -16.77
N MET A 69 24.73 11.40 -17.68
CA MET A 69 24.99 12.71 -18.28
C MET A 69 23.83 13.17 -19.16
N ILE A 70 23.28 12.27 -19.99
CA ILE A 70 22.12 12.58 -20.85
C ILE A 70 20.89 12.86 -20.00
N LEU A 71 20.60 11.99 -19.03
CA LEU A 71 19.46 12.16 -18.13
C LEU A 71 19.57 13.46 -17.33
N GLY A 72 20.73 13.72 -16.72
CA GLY A 72 21.00 14.96 -15.97
C GLY A 72 20.83 16.21 -16.83
N GLY A 73 21.30 16.19 -18.08
CA GLY A 73 21.07 17.28 -19.04
C GLY A 73 19.59 17.52 -19.32
N ILE A 74 18.82 16.46 -19.60
CA ILE A 74 17.37 16.56 -19.84
C ILE A 74 16.66 17.16 -18.62
N LEU A 75 17.06 16.80 -17.39
CA LEU A 75 16.47 17.35 -16.16
C LEU A 75 16.78 18.84 -15.95
N ILE A 76 17.96 19.32 -16.37
CA ILE A 76 18.33 20.73 -16.25
C ILE A 76 17.61 21.58 -17.30
N PHE A 77 17.59 21.13 -18.56
CA PHE A 77 17.02 21.89 -19.68
C PHE A 77 15.49 21.77 -19.77
N LEU A 78 14.92 20.61 -19.42
CA LEU A 78 13.48 20.34 -19.50
C LEU A 78 12.92 19.74 -18.19
N PRO A 79 13.09 20.39 -17.03
CA PRO A 79 12.61 19.87 -15.75
C PRO A 79 11.09 19.65 -15.75
N GLY A 80 10.34 20.58 -16.35
CA GLY A 80 8.88 20.51 -16.41
C GLY A 80 8.36 19.34 -17.25
N SER A 81 8.98 19.05 -18.40
CA SER A 81 8.55 17.95 -19.26
C SER A 81 8.90 16.59 -18.68
N PHE A 82 10.05 16.47 -18.02
CA PHE A 82 10.46 15.24 -17.35
C PHE A 82 9.49 14.83 -16.24
N VAL A 83 9.14 15.79 -15.35
CA VAL A 83 8.17 15.55 -14.27
C VAL A 83 6.80 15.18 -14.81
N LYS A 84 6.34 15.86 -15.88
CA LYS A 84 5.08 15.49 -16.57
C LYS A 84 5.13 14.06 -17.10
N GLY A 85 6.25 13.64 -17.69
CA GLY A 85 6.45 12.26 -18.16
C GLY A 85 6.30 11.24 -17.05
N ILE A 86 6.94 11.46 -15.90
CA ILE A 86 6.81 10.59 -14.71
C ILE A 86 5.36 10.50 -14.27
N VAL A 87 4.64 11.61 -14.24
CA VAL A 87 3.25 11.65 -13.78
C VAL A 87 2.30 10.94 -14.73
N VAL A 88 2.54 11.03 -16.05
CA VAL A 88 1.77 10.25 -17.02
C VAL A 88 2.01 8.75 -16.81
N VAL A 89 3.27 8.34 -16.62
CA VAL A 89 3.60 6.94 -16.31
C VAL A 89 2.95 6.50 -14.98
N LEU A 90 3.00 7.34 -13.95
CA LEU A 90 2.35 7.11 -12.66
C LEU A 90 0.84 6.94 -12.82
N ALA A 91 0.20 7.77 -13.65
CA ALA A 91 -1.23 7.66 -13.92
C ALA A 91 -1.57 6.39 -14.70
N LEU A 92 -0.74 5.98 -15.66
CA LEU A 92 -0.93 4.73 -16.38
C LEU A 92 -0.88 3.55 -15.42
N ILE A 93 0.15 3.45 -14.58
CA ILE A 93 0.25 2.35 -13.61
C ILE A 93 -0.88 2.43 -12.56
N LEU A 94 -1.35 3.63 -12.21
CA LEU A 94 -2.49 3.82 -11.32
C LEU A 94 -3.79 3.30 -11.93
N VAL A 95 -4.05 3.60 -13.20
CA VAL A 95 -5.22 3.10 -13.93
C VAL A 95 -5.15 1.57 -14.05
N LEU A 96 -4.00 1.01 -14.41
CA LEU A 96 -3.81 -0.44 -14.46
C LEU A 96 -4.04 -1.08 -13.08
N GLY A 97 -3.51 -0.48 -12.01
CA GLY A 97 -3.72 -0.93 -10.64
C GLY A 97 -5.19 -0.90 -10.22
N ALA A 98 -5.90 0.17 -10.56
CA ALA A 98 -7.33 0.33 -10.27
C ALA A 98 -8.18 -0.69 -11.02
N ILE A 99 -7.89 -0.95 -12.30
CA ILE A 99 -8.57 -2.00 -13.08
C ILE A 99 -8.32 -3.37 -12.44
N ASN A 100 -7.08 -3.67 -12.05
CA ASN A 100 -6.77 -4.93 -11.39
C ASN A 100 -7.51 -5.06 -10.05
N GLN A 101 -7.63 -3.96 -9.29
CA GLN A 101 -8.41 -3.91 -8.06
C GLN A 101 -9.91 -4.13 -8.31
N LEU A 102 -10.49 -3.51 -9.34
CA LEU A 102 -11.89 -3.74 -9.76
C LEU A 102 -12.13 -5.21 -10.13
N VAL A 103 -11.24 -5.81 -10.93
CA VAL A 103 -11.35 -7.21 -11.36
C VAL A 103 -11.23 -8.16 -10.18
N SER A 104 -10.28 -7.91 -9.27
CA SER A 104 -10.11 -8.69 -8.04
C SER A 104 -11.39 -8.65 -7.19
N LEU A 105 -11.98 -7.46 -7.05
CA LEU A 105 -13.21 -7.27 -6.29
C LEU A 105 -14.42 -7.93 -6.96
N ALA A 106 -14.53 -7.84 -8.29
CA ALA A 106 -15.58 -8.50 -9.07
C ALA A 106 -15.51 -10.03 -8.98
N ARG A 107 -14.30 -10.59 -8.79
CA ARG A 107 -14.14 -12.02 -8.47
C ARG A 107 -14.56 -12.31 -7.04
N ALA A 108 -14.15 -11.47 -6.08
CA ALA A 108 -14.52 -11.64 -4.67
C ALA A 108 -16.03 -11.55 -4.44
N THR A 109 -16.75 -10.68 -5.17
CA THR A 109 -18.23 -10.60 -5.11
C THR A 109 -18.93 -11.88 -5.54
N LYS A 110 -18.28 -12.76 -6.31
CA LYS A 110 -18.84 -14.07 -6.66
C LYS A 110 -18.78 -15.08 -5.50
N PHE A 111 -17.88 -14.87 -4.53
CA PHE A 111 -17.65 -15.80 -3.42
C PHE A 111 -18.12 -15.26 -2.06
N ALA A 112 -18.29 -13.94 -1.92
CA ALA A 112 -18.79 -13.31 -0.69
C ALA A 112 -19.46 -11.96 -0.97
N SER A 113 -20.38 -11.52 -0.11
CA SER A 113 -20.90 -10.15 -0.14
C SER A 113 -19.81 -9.17 0.28
N VAL A 114 -19.24 -8.47 -0.71
CA VAL A 114 -18.20 -7.46 -0.50
C VAL A 114 -18.87 -6.15 -0.03
N PRO A 115 -18.38 -5.49 1.03
CA PRO A 115 -18.93 -4.22 1.48
C PRO A 115 -18.85 -3.14 0.40
N VAL A 116 -19.90 -2.32 0.26
CA VAL A 116 -20.01 -1.27 -0.76
C VAL A 116 -18.85 -0.24 -0.71
N LEU A 117 -18.27 0.00 0.47
CA LEU A 117 -17.07 0.83 0.61
C LEU A 117 -15.92 0.36 -0.28
N PHE A 118 -15.75 -0.96 -0.44
CA PHE A 118 -14.68 -1.50 -1.28
C PHE A 118 -14.85 -1.22 -2.76
N TRP A 119 -16.07 -0.94 -3.24
CA TRP A 119 -16.34 -0.57 -4.63
C TRP A 119 -16.03 0.89 -4.92
N ILE A 120 -16.23 1.78 -3.94
CA ILE A 120 -15.92 3.21 -4.07
C ILE A 120 -14.40 3.41 -4.25
N PHE A 121 -13.56 2.61 -3.58
CA PHE A 121 -12.09 2.78 -3.62
C PHE A 121 -11.48 2.67 -5.02
N PRO A 122 -11.62 1.54 -5.75
CA PRO A 122 -11.04 1.42 -7.07
C PRO A 122 -11.70 2.33 -8.09
N LEU A 123 -12.97 2.73 -7.88
CA LEU A 123 -13.67 3.69 -8.74
C LEU A 123 -13.08 5.11 -8.62
N VAL A 124 -12.76 5.55 -7.40
CA VAL A 124 -12.09 6.84 -7.16
C VAL A 124 -10.66 6.83 -7.70
N THR A 125 -9.89 5.76 -7.43
CA THR A 125 -8.53 5.61 -7.96
C THR A 125 -8.50 5.61 -9.49
N PHE A 126 -9.47 4.93 -10.12
CA PHE A 126 -9.65 4.96 -11.58
C PHE A 126 -9.97 6.36 -12.09
N GLY A 127 -10.88 7.08 -11.43
CA GLY A 127 -11.24 8.45 -11.78
C GLY A 127 -10.05 9.43 -11.71
N ILE A 128 -9.24 9.34 -10.65
CA ILE A 128 -8.03 10.16 -10.48
C ILE A 128 -7.03 9.84 -11.59
N GLY A 129 -6.77 8.56 -11.86
CA GLY A 129 -5.86 8.12 -12.93
C GLY A 129 -6.31 8.59 -14.32
N GLY A 130 -7.60 8.43 -14.63
CA GLY A 130 -8.18 8.89 -15.89
C GLY A 130 -8.12 10.41 -16.04
N PHE A 131 -8.40 11.17 -14.98
CA PHE A 131 -8.31 12.63 -15.00
C PHE A 131 -6.89 13.12 -15.32
N ILE A 132 -5.86 12.46 -14.78
CA ILE A 132 -4.45 12.80 -15.06
C ILE A 132 -4.10 12.62 -16.54
N LEU A 133 -4.61 11.56 -17.19
CA LEU A 133 -4.37 11.34 -18.62
C LEU A 133 -4.94 12.47 -19.49
N VAL A 134 -6.10 13.03 -19.11
CA VAL A 134 -6.78 14.09 -19.87
C VAL A 134 -6.12 15.45 -19.65
N ARG A 135 -5.67 15.75 -18.43
CA ARG A 135 -5.08 17.05 -18.05
C ARG A 135 -3.84 16.86 -17.17
N PRO A 136 -2.67 16.54 -17.74
CA PRO A 136 -1.44 16.37 -16.97
C PRO A 136 -0.86 17.68 -16.39
N GLY A 137 -1.48 18.85 -16.66
CA GLY A 137 -0.94 20.18 -16.33
C GLY A 137 -1.03 20.62 -14.86
N GLU A 138 -1.88 20.01 -14.04
CA GLU A 138 -2.16 20.41 -12.64
C GLU A 138 -1.51 19.45 -11.62
N THR A 139 -0.26 19.08 -11.89
CA THR A 139 0.37 17.87 -11.37
C THR A 139 0.65 17.83 -9.86
N ILE A 140 0.92 18.98 -9.22
CA ILE A 140 1.28 19.04 -7.79
C ILE A 140 0.09 18.69 -6.91
N ASP A 141 -1.08 19.23 -7.25
CA ASP A 141 -2.32 18.95 -6.53
C ASP A 141 -2.70 17.48 -6.60
N LEU A 142 -2.35 16.82 -7.71
CA LEU A 142 -2.68 15.42 -7.93
C LEU A 142 -1.82 14.47 -7.09
N VAL A 143 -0.51 14.68 -7.01
CA VAL A 143 0.35 13.87 -6.12
C VAL A 143 -0.04 14.07 -4.66
N MET A 144 -0.34 15.31 -4.26
CA MET A 144 -0.82 15.63 -2.91
C MET A 144 -2.17 14.96 -2.60
N LYS A 145 -3.11 14.99 -3.56
CA LYS A 145 -4.40 14.27 -3.46
C LYS A 145 -4.20 12.75 -3.40
N LEU A 146 -3.25 12.21 -4.16
CA LEU A 146 -2.93 10.78 -4.16
C LEU A 146 -2.41 10.33 -2.80
N ILE A 147 -1.50 11.10 -2.20
CA ILE A 147 -0.96 10.85 -0.85
C ILE A 147 -2.06 10.97 0.20
N GLY A 148 -2.90 12.01 0.12
CA GLY A 148 -4.05 12.18 1.01
C GLY A 148 -5.03 11.01 0.90
N TRP A 149 -5.27 10.49 -0.31
CA TRP A 149 -6.09 9.31 -0.53
C TRP A 149 -5.42 8.03 0.00
N CYS A 150 -4.10 7.88 -0.16
CA CYS A 150 -3.35 6.77 0.43
C CYS A 150 -3.43 6.76 1.96
N MET A 151 -3.45 7.94 2.60
CA MET A 151 -3.64 8.05 4.04
C MET A 151 -5.04 7.62 4.48
N ILE A 152 -6.08 8.00 3.72
CA ILE A 152 -7.45 7.51 3.94
C ILE A 152 -7.52 5.99 3.71
N PHE A 153 -6.84 5.48 2.68
CA PHE A 153 -6.76 4.04 2.40
C PHE A 153 -6.12 3.29 3.57
N TYR A 154 -4.99 3.77 4.07
CA TYR A 154 -4.32 3.17 5.23
C TYR A 154 -5.24 3.16 6.46
N GLY A 155 -5.88 4.28 6.78
CA GLY A 155 -6.84 4.35 7.89
C GLY A 155 -8.09 3.48 7.69
N ALA A 156 -8.58 3.34 6.45
CA ALA A 156 -9.72 2.48 6.14
C ALA A 156 -9.36 1.00 6.28
N VAL A 157 -8.16 0.59 5.85
CA VAL A 157 -7.66 -0.78 6.04
C VAL A 157 -7.55 -1.11 7.53
N GLU A 158 -6.96 -0.22 8.33
CA GLU A 158 -6.87 -0.40 9.79
C GLU A 158 -8.26 -0.43 10.44
N GLY A 159 -9.21 0.41 10.00
CA GLY A 159 -10.58 0.40 10.49
C GLY A 159 -11.35 -0.87 10.13
N LEU A 160 -11.12 -1.42 8.94
CA LEU A 160 -11.71 -2.68 8.48
C LEU A 160 -11.14 -3.88 9.22
N ASP A 161 -9.82 -3.89 9.44
CA ASP A 161 -9.16 -4.94 10.23
C ASP A 161 -9.63 -4.88 11.69
N ALA A 162 -9.78 -3.70 12.27
CA ALA A 162 -10.38 -3.51 13.59
C ALA A 162 -11.85 -3.94 13.64
N TRP A 163 -12.64 -3.66 12.61
CA TRP A 163 -14.03 -4.08 12.56
C TRP A 163 -14.18 -5.60 12.41
N LYS A 164 -13.31 -6.23 11.60
CA LYS A 164 -13.27 -7.69 11.46
C LYS A 164 -12.82 -8.36 12.75
N ILE A 165 -11.80 -7.83 13.45
CA ILE A 165 -11.39 -8.33 14.76
C ILE A 165 -12.53 -8.23 15.78
N TYR A 166 -13.29 -7.13 15.74
CA TYR A 166 -14.42 -6.90 16.63
C TYR A 166 -15.58 -7.87 16.33
N SER A 167 -15.91 -8.06 15.05
CA SER A 167 -16.93 -9.04 14.63
C SER A 167 -16.52 -10.47 14.97
N MET A 168 -15.24 -10.83 14.83
CA MET A 168 -14.70 -12.15 15.19
C MET A 168 -14.77 -12.38 16.70
N ARG A 169 -14.43 -11.38 17.52
CA ARG A 169 -14.59 -11.44 18.98
C ARG A 169 -16.04 -11.70 19.39
N LYS A 170 -16.99 -10.97 18.79
CA LYS A 170 -18.42 -11.14 19.06
C LYS A 170 -18.97 -12.49 18.57
N ALA A 171 -18.49 -12.98 17.43
CA ALA A 171 -18.85 -14.31 16.93
C ALA A 171 -18.28 -15.42 17.82
N PHE A 172 -17.05 -15.26 18.31
CA PHE A 172 -16.42 -16.18 19.24
C PHE A 172 -17.15 -16.22 20.58
N GLU A 173 -17.51 -15.06 21.14
CA GLU A 173 -18.27 -14.92 22.38
C GLU A 173 -19.67 -15.56 22.27
N LYS A 174 -20.36 -15.35 21.15
CA LYS A 174 -21.66 -16.01 20.89
C LYS A 174 -21.52 -17.53 20.72
N ASN A 175 -20.50 -18.01 20.02
CA ASN A 175 -20.27 -19.45 19.86
C ASN A 175 -19.84 -20.12 21.17
N SER A 176 -19.06 -19.44 22.02
CA SER A 176 -18.64 -19.96 23.32
C SER A 176 -19.78 -19.94 24.34
N ALA A 177 -20.61 -18.89 24.37
CA ALA A 177 -21.83 -18.86 25.17
C ALA A 177 -22.85 -19.94 24.73
N ASN A 178 -23.04 -20.12 23.41
CA ASN A 178 -23.91 -21.19 22.89
C ASN A 178 -23.35 -22.59 23.19
N ALA A 179 -22.03 -22.77 23.15
CA ALA A 179 -21.39 -24.05 23.50
C ALA A 179 -21.50 -24.36 25.00
N GLN A 180 -21.36 -23.35 25.88
CA GLN A 180 -21.55 -23.49 27.32
C GLN A 180 -23.01 -23.79 27.67
N ALA A 181 -23.97 -23.04 27.11
CA ALA A 181 -25.40 -23.30 27.32
C ALA A 181 -25.82 -24.70 26.82
N ALA A 182 -25.25 -25.16 25.69
CA ALA A 182 -25.49 -26.51 25.19
C ALA A 182 -24.86 -27.60 26.07
N ALA A 183 -23.70 -27.34 26.69
CA ALA A 183 -23.05 -28.25 27.63
C ALA A 183 -23.83 -28.33 28.96
N GLU A 184 -24.30 -27.21 29.50
CA GLU A 184 -25.12 -27.14 30.71
C GLU A 184 -26.51 -27.79 30.50
N ALA A 185 -27.15 -27.57 29.36
CA ALA A 185 -28.41 -28.24 29.02
C ALA A 185 -28.25 -29.77 28.89
N ARG A 186 -27.13 -30.23 28.32
CA ARG A 186 -26.80 -31.66 28.27
C ARG A 186 -26.50 -32.24 29.64
N ALA A 187 -25.82 -31.50 30.52
CA ALA A 187 -25.56 -31.90 31.90
C ALA A 187 -26.85 -31.98 32.73
N ARG A 188 -27.81 -31.06 32.53
CA ARG A 188 -29.14 -31.10 33.16
C ARG A 188 -30.02 -32.25 32.67
N MET A 189 -29.89 -32.67 31.41
CA MET A 189 -30.59 -33.87 30.91
C MET A 189 -29.97 -35.17 31.43
N GLN A 190 -28.73 -35.13 31.94
CA GLN A 190 -28.01 -36.31 32.42
C GLN A 190 -28.08 -36.50 33.95
N ASN A 191 -28.61 -35.52 34.70
CA ASN A 191 -28.81 -35.63 36.15
C ASN A 191 -30.32 -35.49 36.53
N PRO A 192 -31.04 -36.59 36.81
CA PRO A 192 -32.49 -36.58 37.04
C PRO A 192 -32.93 -36.37 38.51
N GLU A 193 -32.13 -35.72 39.38
CA GLU A 193 -32.46 -35.55 40.81
C GLU A 193 -32.77 -34.10 41.24
N ASP A 194 -33.67 -33.39 40.55
CA ASP A 194 -34.23 -32.15 41.14
C ASP A 194 -35.65 -31.85 40.62
N ILE A 195 -36.57 -32.78 40.85
CA ILE A 195 -38.02 -32.50 40.80
C ILE A 195 -38.72 -33.25 41.93
N THR A 196 -38.31 -33.04 43.17
CA THR A 196 -39.12 -33.43 44.34
C THR A 196 -38.89 -32.46 45.47
N ASP A 197 -39.37 -31.23 45.31
CA ASP A 197 -39.76 -30.36 46.43
C ASP A 197 -40.92 -29.49 45.97
N ALA A 198 -42.04 -30.15 45.66
CA ALA A 198 -43.34 -29.50 45.66
C ALA A 198 -43.71 -29.25 47.12
N GLU A 199 -43.38 -28.06 47.61
CA GLU A 199 -43.88 -27.49 48.85
C GLU A 199 -45.41 -27.40 48.74
N VAL A 200 -46.11 -28.42 49.27
CA VAL A 200 -47.54 -28.32 49.58
C VAL A 200 -47.64 -27.55 50.88
N VAL A 201 -47.84 -26.24 50.74
CA VAL A 201 -48.22 -25.35 51.84
C VAL A 201 -49.58 -25.80 52.37
N ASP A 202 -49.56 -26.29 53.60
CA ASP A 202 -50.71 -26.49 54.47
C ASP A 202 -51.35 -25.13 54.77
N ASP A 203 -52.62 -24.94 54.39
CA ASP A 203 -53.42 -23.79 54.81
C ASP A 203 -54.68 -24.33 55.49
N SER A 204 -54.62 -24.35 56.82
CA SER A 204 -55.73 -24.73 57.68
C SER A 204 -56.63 -23.52 57.96
N ASN A 205 -57.94 -23.78 57.85
CA ASN A 205 -59.07 -23.14 58.56
C ASN A 205 -60.03 -22.25 57.73
N SER A 206 -61.20 -22.81 57.40
CA SER A 206 -62.47 -22.12 57.69
C SER A 206 -63.57 -23.13 58.09
N HIS A 207 -63.82 -23.15 59.40
CA HIS A 207 -65.13 -23.20 60.06
C HIS A 207 -66.32 -23.95 59.44
N GLN A 208 -66.76 -24.95 60.22
CA GLN A 208 -68.12 -25.22 60.71
C GLN A 208 -69.25 -25.49 59.70
N THR A 209 -69.89 -26.66 59.82
CA THR A 209 -71.19 -26.81 60.51
C THR A 209 -71.73 -28.24 60.42
N GLY A 210 -72.14 -28.77 61.58
CA GLY A 210 -73.29 -29.68 61.72
C GLY A 210 -73.01 -31.18 61.60
N GLU A 211 -73.21 -31.97 62.66
CA GLU A 211 -74.52 -32.56 63.02
C GLU A 211 -74.61 -33.99 62.39
N LYS A 212 -74.82 -35.13 63.06
CA LYS A 212 -75.55 -35.48 64.29
C LYS A 212 -75.26 -36.97 64.64
N ILE A 213 -75.25 -37.25 65.95
CA ILE A 213 -75.54 -38.50 66.70
C ILE A 213 -74.72 -39.75 66.36
#